data_AF-A0A6P0KEL5-F1
#
_entry.id   AF-A0A6P0KEL5-F1
#
_cell.length_a   1.000
_cell.length_b   1.000
_cell.length_c   1.000
_cell.angle_alpha   90.00
_cell.angle_beta   90.00
_cell.angle_gamma   90.00
#
_symmetry.space_group_name_H-M   'P 1'
#
loop_
_entity.id
_entity.type
_entity.pdbx_description
1 polymer ?
#
loop_
_entity_poly.entity_id
_entity_poly.type
_entity_poly.pdbx_seq_one_letter_code
_entity_poly.pdbx_strand_id
1 'polypeptide(L)'
;MTAHNHHSNPQTPLLNPHDIIKKMVDLRVQISLLQQQVDDLQDNFFAACFALNQDTITLKQATIRRQLSRGKWNYPSNITEQDLLIKALKDQFKQDNEPISGRDITWVIRLLKRPS
;
A
#
# COMPACT_ATOMS: atom_id res chain seq x y z
N MET A 1 -3.04 57.46 11.86
CA MET A 1 -4.10 56.44 11.93
C MET A 1 -3.72 55.31 10.98
N THR A 2 -3.02 54.30 11.48
CA THR A 2 -2.50 53.19 10.67
C THR A 2 -3.12 51.90 11.20
N ALA A 3 -4.14 51.40 10.51
CA ALA A 3 -4.74 50.10 10.79
C ALA A 3 -3.77 49.00 10.33
N HIS A 4 -3.18 48.29 11.29
CA HIS A 4 -2.49 47.03 11.00
C HIS A 4 -3.52 45.92 11.05
N ASN A 5 -3.89 45.43 9.85
CA ASN A 5 -4.75 44.26 9.69
C ASN A 5 -4.02 43.02 10.24
N HIS A 6 -4.62 42.43 11.27
CA HIS A 6 -4.30 41.08 11.71
C HIS A 6 -4.54 40.10 10.55
N HIS A 7 -3.46 39.53 10.02
CA HIS A 7 -3.54 38.33 9.19
C HIS A 7 -3.83 37.14 10.13
N SER A 8 -5.10 36.79 10.26
CA SER A 8 -5.55 35.59 10.94
C SER A 8 -5.13 34.36 10.13
N ASN A 9 -4.05 33.70 10.54
CA ASN A 9 -3.68 32.38 10.06
C ASN A 9 -4.77 31.38 10.53
N PRO A 10 -5.43 30.59 9.68
CA PRO A 10 -6.38 29.59 10.14
C PRO A 10 -5.62 28.48 10.84
N GLN A 11 -5.47 28.61 12.16
CA GLN A 11 -5.06 27.51 13.02
C GLN A 11 -6.10 26.41 12.87
N THR A 12 -5.75 25.36 12.14
CA THR A 12 -6.41 24.07 12.28
C THR A 12 -6.37 23.74 13.78
N PRO A 13 -7.50 23.40 14.43
CA PRO A 13 -7.47 23.07 15.84
C PRO A 13 -6.43 21.97 16.04
N LEU A 14 -5.43 22.21 16.88
CA LEU A 14 -4.48 21.19 17.29
C LEU A 14 -5.30 20.08 17.99
N LEU A 15 -5.65 19.04 17.24
CA LEU A 15 -6.28 17.86 17.78
C LEU A 15 -5.33 17.25 18.83
N ASN A 16 -5.87 16.87 19.99
CA ASN A 16 -5.09 16.13 20.99
C ASN A 16 -4.46 14.90 20.32
N PRO A 17 -3.19 14.54 20.62
CA PRO A 17 -2.55 13.34 20.07
C PRO A 17 -3.43 12.07 20.08
N HIS A 18 -4.25 11.89 21.12
CA HIS A 18 -5.20 10.78 21.22
C HIS A 18 -6.32 10.85 20.18
N ASP A 19 -6.85 12.03 19.90
CA ASP A 19 -7.89 12.24 18.89
C ASP A 19 -7.33 11.97 17.48
N ILE A 20 -6.06 12.32 17.24
CA ILE A 20 -5.36 12.01 15.99
C ILE A 20 -5.21 10.49 15.83
N ILE A 21 -4.73 9.79 16.87
CA ILE A 21 -4.59 8.33 16.85
C ILE A 21 -5.95 7.66 16.62
N LYS A 22 -6.99 8.10 17.34
CA LYS A 22 -8.35 7.57 17.18
C LYS A 22 -8.85 7.77 15.75
N LYS A 23 -8.70 8.99 15.20
CA LYS A 23 -9.12 9.27 13.82
C LYS A 23 -8.36 8.42 12.81
N MET A 24 -7.06 8.16 13.03
CA MET A 24 -6.27 7.27 12.20
C MET A 24 -6.77 5.82 12.26
N VAL A 25 -7.14 5.32 13.44
CA VAL A 25 -7.74 3.98 13.59
C VAL A 25 -9.10 3.93 12.87
N ASP A 26 -9.97 4.92 13.09
CA ASP A 26 -11.29 5.00 12.46
C ASP A 26 -11.17 4.99 10.92
N LEU A 27 -10.23 5.76 10.35
CA LEU A 27 -9.94 5.76 8.91
C LEU A 27 -9.39 4.41 8.43
N ARG A 28 -8.54 3.74 9.21
CA ARG A 28 -8.03 2.40 8.86
C ARG A 28 -9.14 1.35 8.81
N VAL A 29 -10.13 1.44 9.70
CA VAL A 29 -11.34 0.61 9.64
C VAL A 29 -12.11 0.87 8.35
N GLN A 30 -12.32 2.14 7.98
CA GLN A 30 -13.01 2.49 6.73
C GLN A 30 -12.27 1.98 5.49
N ILE A 31 -10.94 2.13 5.45
CA ILE A 31 -10.10 1.58 4.38
C ILE A 31 -10.25 0.06 4.30
N SER A 32 -10.26 -0.64 5.44
CA SER A 32 -10.42 -2.10 5.45
C SER A 32 -11.79 -2.54 4.90
N LEU A 33 -12.86 -1.80 5.21
CA LEU A 33 -14.20 -2.09 4.69
C LEU A 33 -14.29 -1.83 3.18
N LEU A 34 -13.69 -0.74 2.70
CA LEU A 34 -13.62 -0.43 1.28
C LEU A 34 -12.78 -1.48 0.52
N GLN A 35 -11.66 -1.91 1.10
CA GLN A 35 -10.83 -2.97 0.52
C GLN A 35 -11.62 -4.27 0.40
N GLN A 36 -12.37 -4.64 1.44
CA GLN A 36 -13.22 -5.83 1.38
C GLN A 36 -14.26 -5.73 0.25
N GLN A 37 -14.91 -4.58 0.07
CA GLN A 37 -15.85 -4.38 -1.03
C GLN A 37 -15.16 -4.50 -2.40
N VAL A 38 -13.94 -3.97 -2.53
CA VAL A 38 -13.14 -4.12 -3.76
C VAL A 38 -12.80 -5.58 -4.01
N ASP A 39 -12.43 -6.33 -2.98
CA ASP A 39 -12.11 -7.76 -3.07
C ASP A 39 -13.36 -8.57 -3.47
N ASP A 40 -14.53 -8.26 -2.89
CA ASP A 40 -15.81 -8.89 -3.25
C ASP A 40 -16.23 -8.58 -4.71
N LEU A 41 -15.81 -7.44 -5.26
CA LEU A 41 -16.06 -7.02 -6.64
C LEU A 41 -15.05 -7.61 -7.65
N GLN A 42 -13.97 -8.23 -7.18
CA GLN A 42 -12.80 -8.57 -7.99
C GLN A 42 -13.13 -9.49 -9.17
N ASP A 43 -13.85 -10.58 -8.92
CA ASP A 43 -14.18 -11.57 -9.95
C ASP A 43 -15.10 -10.96 -11.02
N ASN A 44 -16.09 -10.18 -10.61
CA ASN A 44 -17.00 -9.49 -11.52
C ASN A 44 -16.25 -8.42 -12.35
N PHE A 45 -15.30 -7.73 -11.73
CA PHE A 45 -14.44 -6.77 -12.43
C PHE A 45 -13.61 -7.45 -13.51
N PHE A 46 -12.97 -8.59 -13.20
CA PHE A 46 -12.19 -9.33 -14.20
C PHE A 46 -13.06 -9.92 -15.31
N ALA A 47 -14.24 -10.46 -14.98
CA ALA A 47 -15.20 -10.94 -15.96
C ALA A 47 -15.64 -9.81 -16.91
N ALA A 48 -15.91 -8.62 -16.38
CA ALA A 48 -16.26 -7.45 -17.19
C ALA A 48 -15.10 -7.00 -18.10
N CYS A 49 -13.88 -6.91 -17.57
CA CYS A 49 -12.69 -6.58 -18.38
C CYS A 49 -12.47 -7.61 -19.50
N PHE A 50 -12.67 -8.89 -19.22
CA PHE A 50 -12.55 -9.95 -20.22
C PHE A 50 -13.64 -9.85 -21.29
N ALA A 51 -14.90 -9.62 -20.90
CA ALA A 51 -16.02 -9.46 -21.83
C ALA A 51 -15.86 -8.26 -22.77
N LEU A 52 -15.27 -7.16 -22.28
CA LEU A 52 -14.97 -5.99 -23.12
C LEU A 52 -13.86 -6.27 -24.14
N ASN A 53 -12.96 -7.22 -23.84
CA ASN A 53 -11.87 -7.65 -24.72
C ASN A 53 -11.04 -6.50 -25.32
N GLN A 54 -10.78 -5.48 -24.50
CA GLN A 54 -9.97 -4.31 -24.85
C GLN A 54 -8.65 -4.35 -24.09
N ASP A 55 -7.55 -4.06 -24.78
CA ASP A 55 -6.24 -3.97 -24.13
C ASP A 55 -6.14 -2.75 -23.19
N THR A 56 -6.96 -1.73 -23.39
CA THR A 56 -7.04 -0.54 -22.54
C THR A 56 -8.48 -0.04 -22.44
N ILE A 57 -8.94 0.21 -21.20
CA ILE A 57 -10.24 0.81 -20.89
C ILE A 57 -10.00 2.14 -20.18
N THR A 58 -10.57 3.23 -20.69
CA THR A 58 -10.40 4.57 -20.12
C THR A 58 -11.69 5.09 -19.52
N LEU A 59 -11.64 5.49 -18.25
CA LEU A 59 -12.71 6.14 -17.50
C LEU A 59 -12.27 7.55 -17.11
N LYS A 60 -13.21 8.40 -16.71
CA LYS A 60 -12.93 9.79 -16.29
C LYS A 60 -11.85 9.89 -15.19
N GLN A 61 -11.75 8.89 -14.32
CA GLN A 61 -10.88 8.90 -13.15
C GLN A 61 -9.71 7.91 -13.22
N ALA A 62 -9.68 7.01 -14.21
CA ALA A 62 -8.71 5.92 -14.26
C ALA A 62 -8.53 5.33 -15.66
N THR A 63 -7.37 4.74 -15.91
CA THR A 63 -7.11 3.88 -17.07
C THR A 63 -6.79 2.47 -16.59
N ILE A 64 -7.50 1.48 -17.12
CA ILE A 64 -7.28 0.06 -16.87
C ILE A 64 -6.55 -0.50 -18.08
N ARG A 65 -5.42 -1.20 -17.86
CA ARG A 65 -4.65 -1.83 -18.94
C ARG A 65 -4.52 -3.31 -18.69
N ARG A 66 -4.72 -4.12 -19.74
CA ARG A 66 -4.40 -5.54 -19.71
C ARG A 66 -2.88 -5.69 -19.72
N GLN A 67 -2.32 -6.21 -18.64
CA GLN A 67 -0.91 -6.57 -18.56
C GLN A 67 -0.78 -8.08 -18.45
N LEU A 68 -0.03 -8.68 -19.38
CA LEU A 68 0.44 -10.04 -19.19
C LEU A 68 1.61 -9.98 -18.21
N SER A 69 1.52 -10.73 -17.12
CA SER A 69 2.69 -10.93 -16.24
C SER A 69 3.86 -11.46 -17.07
N ARG A 70 5.09 -11.14 -16.67
CA ARG A 70 6.28 -11.81 -17.23
C ARG A 70 6.03 -13.32 -17.17
N GLY A 71 6.13 -14.00 -18.30
CA GLY A 71 5.93 -15.45 -18.37
C GLY A 71 6.78 -16.14 -17.30
N LYS A 72 6.23 -17.19 -16.67
CA LYS A 72 7.04 -18.07 -15.82
C LYS A 72 8.01 -18.81 -16.75
N TRP A 73 9.28 -18.45 -16.68
CA TRP A 73 10.32 -19.15 -17.41
C TRP A 73 10.76 -20.37 -16.60
N ASN A 74 10.79 -21.54 -17.22
CA ASN A 74 11.39 -22.72 -16.63
C ASN A 74 12.92 -22.58 -16.69
N TYR A 75 13.49 -21.79 -15.77
CA TYR A 75 14.93 -21.57 -15.74
C TYR A 75 15.68 -22.87 -15.47
N PRO A 76 16.83 -23.10 -16.14
CA PRO A 76 17.67 -24.25 -15.83
C PRO A 76 18.17 -24.18 -14.37
N SER A 77 18.47 -25.34 -13.79
CA SER A 77 18.75 -25.49 -12.35
C SER A 77 19.87 -24.57 -11.86
N ASN A 78 20.91 -24.37 -12.67
CA ASN A 78 22.04 -23.49 -12.36
C ASN A 78 21.62 -22.04 -12.07
N ILE A 79 20.62 -21.49 -12.78
CA ILE A 79 20.13 -20.14 -12.56
C ILE A 79 19.30 -20.07 -11.26
N THR A 80 18.50 -21.10 -11.01
CA THR A 80 17.68 -21.19 -9.79
C THR A 80 18.57 -21.33 -8.55
N GLU A 81 19.61 -22.16 -8.62
CA GLU A 81 20.60 -22.36 -7.56
C GLU A 81 21.37 -21.08 -7.24
N GLN A 82 21.77 -20.31 -8.26
CA GLN A 82 22.44 -19.02 -8.06
C GLN A 82 21.54 -18.00 -7.37
N ASP A 83 20.24 -17.93 -7.72
CA ASP A 83 19.31 -17.01 -7.06
C ASP A 83 19.10 -17.37 -5.58
N LEU A 84 19.00 -18.67 -5.29
CA LEU A 84 18.92 -19.18 -3.91
C LEU A 84 20.19 -18.85 -3.12
N LEU A 85 21.37 -19.04 -3.71
CA LEU A 85 22.64 -18.71 -3.10
C LEU A 85 22.74 -17.20 -2.79
N ILE A 86 22.37 -16.34 -3.75
CA ILE A 86 22.39 -14.89 -3.55
C ILE A 86 21.45 -14.47 -2.42
N LYS A 87 20.26 -15.07 -2.32
CA LYS A 87 19.33 -14.82 -1.22
C LYS A 87 19.93 -15.21 0.12
N ALA A 88 20.49 -16.43 0.22
CA ALA A 88 21.13 -16.90 1.43
C ALA A 88 22.30 -16.00 1.86
N LEU A 89 23.16 -15.58 0.92
CA LEU A 89 24.27 -14.66 1.20
C LEU A 89 23.79 -13.30 1.69
N LYS A 90 22.72 -12.75 1.11
CA LYS A 90 22.13 -11.48 1.56
C LYS A 90 21.54 -11.58 2.95
N ASP A 91 20.92 -12.72 3.28
CA ASP A 91 20.33 -12.91 4.60
C ASP A 91 21.41 -13.14 5.67
N GLN A 92 22.45 -13.90 5.35
CA GLN A 92 23.63 -14.05 6.21
C GLN A 92 24.29 -12.69 6.48
N PHE A 93 24.49 -11.88 5.43
CA PHE A 93 25.07 -10.54 5.55
C PHE A 93 24.27 -9.63 6.51
N LYS A 94 22.93 -9.73 6.52
CA LYS A 94 22.09 -8.94 7.45
C LYS A 94 22.15 -9.43 8.90
N GLN A 95 22.46 -10.71 9.13
CA GLN A 95 22.64 -11.24 10.49
C GLN A 95 23.97 -10.78 11.08
N ASP A 96 25.00 -10.68 10.24
CA ASP A 96 26.37 -10.39 10.68
C ASP A 96 26.70 -8.89 10.73
N ASN A 97 25.82 -8.02 10.21
CA ASN A 97 26.08 -6.59 10.09
C ASN A 97 24.89 -5.76 10.56
N GLU A 98 25.16 -4.70 11.33
CA GLU A 98 24.16 -3.68 11.62
C GLU A 98 23.87 -2.83 10.37
N PRO A 99 22.60 -2.44 10.15
CA PRO A 99 22.27 -1.55 9.04
C PRO A 99 22.96 -0.19 9.23
N ILE A 100 23.62 0.29 8.17
CA ILE A 100 24.38 1.55 8.15
C ILE A 100 23.50 2.82 8.23
N SER A 101 22.18 2.67 8.09
CA SER A 101 21.14 3.66 8.39
C SER A 101 19.79 2.95 8.57
N GLY A 102 18.75 3.63 9.07
CA GLY A 102 17.38 3.12 8.99
C GLY A 102 16.85 2.37 10.21
N ARG A 103 17.14 2.84 11.44
CA ARG A 103 16.20 2.54 12.54
C ARG A 103 14.90 3.30 12.28
N ASP A 104 14.01 2.70 11.50
CA ASP A 104 12.69 3.25 11.23
C ASP A 104 11.77 2.94 12.42
N ILE A 105 11.26 3.99 13.06
CA ILE A 105 10.15 3.85 14.00
C ILE A 105 8.88 3.68 13.17
N THR A 106 8.51 2.43 12.91
CA THR A 106 7.26 2.09 12.20
C THR A 106 6.15 1.85 13.20
N TRP A 107 5.19 2.78 13.26
CA TRP A 107 3.93 2.55 13.99
C TRP A 107 2.97 1.74 13.10
N VAL A 108 2.66 0.51 13.51
CA VAL A 108 1.75 -0.38 12.77
C VAL A 108 0.38 -0.42 13.44
N ILE A 109 -0.67 -0.06 12.70
CA ILE A 109 -2.06 -0.25 13.15
C ILE A 109 -2.52 -1.63 12.67
N ARG A 110 -2.66 -2.58 13.59
CA ARG A 110 -3.31 -3.87 13.33
C ARG A 110 -4.75 -3.81 13.84
N LEU A 111 -5.71 -3.93 12.94
CA LEU A 111 -7.11 -4.09 13.34
C LEU A 111 -7.26 -5.48 13.97
N LEU A 112 -7.73 -5.52 15.21
CA LEU A 112 -8.11 -6.78 15.84
C LEU A 112 -9.37 -7.28 15.10
N LYS A 113 -9.37 -8.55 14.65
CA LYS A 113 -10.53 -9.17 13.99
C LYS A 113 -11.79 -8.88 14.81
N ARG A 114 -12.88 -8.44 14.16
CA ARG A 114 -14.19 -8.45 14.82
C ARG A 114 -14.64 -9.90 15.07
N PRO A 115 -15.36 -10.16 16.17
CA PRO A 115 -16.04 -11.43 16.33
C PRO A 115 -17.04 -11.60 15.19
N SER A 116 -17.10 -12.84 14.69
CA SER A 116 -18.10 -13.38 13.77
C SER A 116 -19.53 -13.03 14.17
#